data_AF-X1FQ54-F1
#
_entry.id   AF-X1FQ54-F1
#
_cell.length_a   1.000
_cell.length_b   1.000
_cell.length_c   1.000
_cell.angle_alpha   90.00
_cell.angle_beta   90.00
_cell.angle_gamma   90.00
#
_symmetry.space_group_name_H-M   'P 1'
#
loop_
_entity.id
_entity.type
_entity.pdbx_description
1 polymer ?
#
loop_
_entity_poly.entity_id
_entity_poly.type
_entity_poly.pdbx_seq_one_letter_code
_entity_poly.pdbx_strand_id
1 'polypeptide(L)'
;MSERDGWRHLYLVSRSGKKITLLTPGEFDVISVQSIDEEGGWVYYIASPDNPTQRYLYRVGLDGSGKAERLTPAAQKGTHKYQMSKDSRWAFHTYSSFDTPPIIKLVRLPEHKAVRTLADNSELRAKINALDKRPTEFFRVDIGDGVLLDGWCMKPPEFNSEKQYPLFFYVYGEPAGQTVLDRWGGEKYLWHLMLTQQGYLVMSVDNRGTPAPRGRAWRKCIYRQIGILASADQAASTRAIIKRWPYVDPARIGIWGWSGGGSMSLNAIFRYPDLYHTAMAIAFISNQRFYDTIYQERYMGLPDDNEE
;
A
#
# COMPACT_ATOMS: atom_id res chain seq x y z
N MET A 1 -15.35 -3.02 -14.04
CA MET A 1 -14.01 -3.48 -13.60
C MET A 1 -14.12 -4.94 -13.14
N SER A 2 -13.19 -5.81 -13.52
CA SER A 2 -13.26 -7.26 -13.25
C SER A 2 -11.86 -7.83 -13.05
N GLU A 3 -11.74 -8.90 -12.25
CA GLU A 3 -10.49 -9.65 -12.02
C GLU A 3 -10.44 -10.97 -12.80
N ARG A 4 -11.22 -11.09 -13.89
CA ARG A 4 -11.49 -12.36 -14.58
C ARG A 4 -10.27 -12.99 -15.25
N ASP A 5 -9.28 -12.18 -15.62
CA ASP A 5 -8.02 -12.59 -16.24
C ASP A 5 -6.88 -12.66 -15.20
N GLY A 6 -7.21 -12.59 -13.90
CA GLY A 6 -6.23 -12.58 -12.81
C GLY A 6 -5.82 -11.18 -12.36
N TRP A 7 -6.18 -10.13 -13.10
CA TRP A 7 -5.83 -8.74 -12.79
C TRP A 7 -7.06 -7.85 -12.82
N ARG A 8 -7.09 -6.82 -11.99
CA ARG A 8 -8.22 -5.90 -11.93
C ARG A 8 -8.17 -4.97 -13.14
N HIS A 9 -8.92 -5.27 -14.19
CA HIS A 9 -8.91 -4.51 -15.43
C HIS A 9 -10.25 -3.83 -15.73
N LEU A 10 -10.18 -2.84 -16.62
CA LEU A 10 -11.33 -2.17 -17.21
C LEU A 10 -11.82 -2.94 -18.43
N TYR A 11 -13.13 -3.14 -18.48
CA TYR A 11 -13.82 -3.81 -19.57
C TYR A 11 -14.97 -2.91 -20.00
N LEU A 12 -15.05 -2.58 -21.30
CA LEU A 12 -16.24 -1.99 -21.89
C LEU A 12 -17.22 -3.11 -22.21
N VAL A 13 -18.43 -3.04 -21.66
CA VAL A 13 -19.44 -4.09 -21.78
C VAL A 13 -20.68 -3.48 -22.42
N SER A 14 -21.18 -4.07 -23.51
CA SER A 14 -22.45 -3.66 -24.09
C SER A 14 -23.59 -3.85 -23.10
N ARG A 15 -24.66 -3.05 -23.19
CA ARG A 15 -25.84 -3.21 -22.32
C ARG A 15 -26.44 -4.63 -22.36
N SER A 16 -26.31 -5.33 -23.49
CA SER A 16 -26.71 -6.73 -23.66
C SER A 16 -25.77 -7.76 -23.04
N GLY A 17 -24.58 -7.35 -22.59
CA GLY A 17 -23.50 -8.24 -22.11
C GLY A 17 -22.77 -9.04 -23.20
N LYS A 18 -23.24 -9.00 -24.45
CA LYS A 18 -22.71 -9.82 -25.56
C LYS A 18 -21.35 -9.37 -26.08
N LYS A 19 -21.06 -8.06 -26.06
CA LYS A 19 -19.76 -7.53 -26.48
C LYS A 19 -19.00 -7.07 -25.25
N ILE A 20 -17.82 -7.63 -25.05
CA ILE A 20 -16.91 -7.30 -23.96
C ILE A 20 -15.55 -6.98 -24.57
N THR A 21 -15.10 -5.74 -24.39
CA THR A 21 -13.78 -5.28 -24.85
C THR A 21 -12.89 -5.03 -23.63
N LEU A 22 -11.73 -5.69 -23.57
CA LEU A 22 -10.71 -5.41 -22.56
C LEU A 22 -10.00 -4.10 -22.92
N LEU A 23 -9.99 -3.12 -22.00
CA LEU A 23 -9.39 -1.80 -22.23
C LEU A 23 -7.98 -1.68 -21.68
N THR A 24 -7.64 -2.46 -20.64
CA THR A 24 -6.36 -2.35 -19.94
C THR A 24 -5.68 -3.71 -19.87
N PRO A 25 -5.19 -4.28 -20.98
CA PRO A 25 -4.45 -5.55 -20.94
C PRO A 25 -3.08 -5.39 -20.27
N GLY A 26 -2.60 -6.43 -19.61
CA GLY A 26 -1.27 -6.47 -18.99
C GLY A 26 -1.24 -7.24 -17.67
N GLU A 27 -0.10 -7.20 -16.99
CA GLU A 27 0.09 -7.81 -15.67
C GLU A 27 0.08 -6.74 -14.57
N PHE A 28 -1.02 -5.99 -14.45
CA PHE A 28 -1.15 -4.94 -13.45
C PHE A 28 -2.61 -4.72 -13.03
N ASP A 29 -2.83 -4.14 -11.85
CA ASP A 29 -4.18 -3.74 -11.45
C ASP A 29 -4.48 -2.27 -11.77
N VAL A 30 -5.66 -2.05 -12.33
CA VAL A 30 -6.36 -0.76 -12.27
C VAL A 30 -6.90 -0.58 -10.86
N ILE A 31 -6.45 0.47 -10.19
CA ILE A 31 -6.71 0.72 -8.77
C ILE A 31 -8.04 1.46 -8.59
N SER A 32 -8.28 2.49 -9.40
CA SER A 32 -9.53 3.26 -9.40
C SER A 32 -9.75 3.97 -10.74
N VAL A 33 -11.01 4.07 -11.18
CA VAL A 33 -11.39 4.97 -12.28
C VAL A 33 -11.52 6.38 -11.73
N GLN A 34 -11.00 7.37 -12.46
CA GLN A 34 -11.06 8.79 -12.06
C GLN A 34 -12.06 9.58 -12.89
N SER A 35 -12.16 9.29 -14.19
CA SER A 35 -13.12 9.92 -15.09
C SER A 35 -13.34 9.08 -16.34
N ILE A 36 -14.48 9.27 -16.99
CA ILE A 36 -14.81 8.72 -18.31
C ILE A 36 -15.24 9.91 -19.17
N ASP A 37 -14.49 10.16 -20.24
CA ASP A 37 -14.77 11.17 -21.26
C ASP A 37 -15.34 10.47 -22.48
N GLU A 38 -16.67 10.37 -22.55
CA GLU A 38 -17.35 9.67 -23.63
C GLU A 38 -17.24 10.41 -24.97
N GLU A 39 -17.24 11.75 -24.95
CA GLU A 39 -17.13 12.59 -26.14
C GLU A 39 -15.72 12.51 -26.73
N GLY A 40 -14.69 12.58 -25.88
CA GLY A 40 -13.29 12.41 -26.30
C GLY A 40 -12.86 10.95 -26.49
N GLY A 41 -13.66 9.98 -26.03
CA GLY A 41 -13.37 8.56 -26.17
C GLY A 41 -12.32 8.00 -25.20
N TRP A 42 -12.18 8.56 -24.00
CA TRP A 42 -11.12 8.18 -23.03
C TRP A 42 -11.66 7.73 -21.67
N VAL A 43 -10.94 6.81 -21.03
CA VAL A 43 -11.08 6.53 -19.59
C VAL A 43 -9.78 6.85 -18.86
N TYR A 44 -9.88 7.58 -17.76
CA TYR A 44 -8.79 7.98 -16.90
C TYR A 44 -8.81 7.14 -15.62
N TYR A 45 -7.68 6.58 -15.22
CA TYR A 45 -7.60 5.64 -14.11
C TYR A 45 -6.26 5.70 -13.38
N ILE A 46 -6.26 5.28 -12.12
CA ILE A 46 -5.05 5.08 -11.33
C ILE A 46 -4.56 3.65 -11.50
N ALA A 47 -3.28 3.48 -11.78
CA ALA A 47 -2.61 2.19 -11.80
C ALA A 47 -1.16 2.34 -11.30
N SER A 48 -0.50 1.21 -11.07
CA SER A 48 0.94 1.19 -10.78
C SER A 48 1.59 -0.11 -11.26
N PRO A 49 1.84 -0.25 -12.58
CA PRO A 49 2.33 -1.49 -13.16
C PRO A 49 3.69 -1.95 -12.59
N ASP A 50 4.63 -1.02 -12.39
CA ASP A 50 6.01 -1.39 -12.04
C ASP A 50 6.28 -1.42 -10.53
N ASN A 51 5.48 -0.68 -9.75
CA ASN A 51 5.73 -0.49 -8.33
C ASN A 51 4.44 -0.44 -7.50
N PRO A 52 4.09 -1.53 -6.79
CA PRO A 52 2.88 -1.60 -5.98
C PRO A 52 2.76 -0.56 -4.85
N THR A 53 3.85 0.11 -4.48
CA THR A 53 3.86 1.13 -3.41
C THR A 53 3.49 2.53 -3.89
N GLN A 54 3.39 2.75 -5.21
CA GLN A 54 3.19 4.06 -5.85
C GLN A 54 1.86 4.11 -6.62
N ARG A 55 1.41 5.30 -7.05
CA ARG A 55 0.11 5.50 -7.73
C ARG A 55 0.21 6.56 -8.81
N TYR A 56 -0.17 6.24 -10.04
CA TYR A 56 -0.07 7.16 -11.17
C TYR A 56 -1.36 7.21 -11.99
N LEU A 57 -1.62 8.37 -12.58
CA LEU A 57 -2.73 8.57 -13.51
C LEU A 57 -2.34 8.09 -14.91
N TYR A 58 -3.19 7.25 -15.46
CA TYR A 58 -3.15 6.78 -16.84
C TYR A 58 -4.45 7.13 -17.54
N ARG A 59 -4.43 7.09 -18.88
CA ARG A 59 -5.64 7.00 -19.69
C ARG A 59 -5.51 5.93 -20.76
N VAL A 60 -6.65 5.45 -21.26
CA VAL A 60 -6.75 4.56 -22.43
C VAL A 60 -8.02 4.86 -23.22
N GLY A 61 -8.01 4.55 -24.52
CA GLY A 61 -9.17 4.72 -25.40
C GLY A 61 -10.31 3.77 -25.04
N LEU A 62 -11.55 4.27 -25.11
CA LEU A 62 -12.76 3.48 -24.84
C LEU A 62 -13.05 2.44 -25.93
N ASP A 63 -12.49 2.59 -27.11
CA ASP A 63 -12.61 1.65 -28.23
C ASP A 63 -11.75 0.38 -28.05
N GLY A 64 -10.83 0.37 -27.07
CA GLY A 64 -9.89 -0.72 -26.82
C GLY A 64 -8.69 -0.77 -27.76
N SER A 65 -8.50 0.24 -28.62
CA SER A 65 -7.36 0.30 -29.57
C SER A 65 -6.13 1.03 -29.00
N GLY A 66 -6.35 1.88 -27.99
CA GLY A 66 -5.30 2.70 -27.39
C GLY A 66 -4.34 1.92 -26.49
N LYS A 67 -3.06 2.30 -26.51
CA LYS A 67 -2.11 1.89 -25.45
C LYS A 67 -2.34 2.75 -24.20
N ALA A 68 -2.06 2.19 -23.03
CA ALA A 68 -2.10 2.93 -21.78
C ALA A 68 -1.09 4.09 -21.82
N GLU A 69 -1.55 5.31 -21.58
CA GLU A 69 -0.72 6.51 -21.54
C GLU A 69 -0.65 7.01 -20.10
N ARG A 70 0.56 7.06 -19.53
CA ARG A 70 0.79 7.68 -18.22
C ARG A 70 0.77 9.20 -18.37
N LEU A 71 -0.15 9.87 -17.68
CA LEU A 71 -0.22 11.33 -17.65
C LEU A 71 0.54 11.94 -16.48
N THR A 72 0.69 11.22 -15.37
CA THR A 72 1.53 11.69 -14.27
C THR A 72 3.00 11.79 -14.72
N PRO A 73 3.69 12.92 -14.51
CA PRO A 73 5.08 13.10 -14.93
C PRO A 73 6.00 11.99 -14.42
N ALA A 74 6.88 11.46 -15.28
CA ALA A 74 7.78 10.36 -14.94
C ALA A 74 8.75 10.70 -13.79
N ALA A 75 9.14 11.97 -13.67
CA ALA A 75 10.05 12.46 -12.63
C ALA A 75 9.39 12.52 -11.23
N GLN A 76 8.06 12.51 -11.13
CA GLN A 76 7.37 12.54 -9.84
C GLN A 76 7.05 11.10 -9.41
N LYS A 77 7.85 10.57 -8.49
CA LYS A 77 7.66 9.24 -7.89
C LYS A 77 6.91 9.37 -6.56
N GLY A 78 5.93 8.52 -6.33
CA GLY A 78 5.15 8.52 -5.09
C GLY A 78 3.68 8.21 -5.33
N THR A 79 2.83 8.85 -4.54
CA THR A 79 1.39 8.63 -4.61
C THR A 79 0.69 9.89 -5.11
N HIS A 80 -0.10 9.70 -6.16
CA HIS A 80 -0.86 10.75 -6.81
C HIS A 80 -2.37 10.48 -6.69
N LYS A 81 -3.14 11.52 -6.37
CA LYS A 81 -4.61 11.52 -6.36
C LYS A 81 -5.13 12.63 -7.26
N TYR A 82 -6.25 12.37 -7.93
CA TYR A 82 -6.85 13.28 -8.88
C TYR A 82 -8.34 13.40 -8.62
N GLN A 83 -8.83 14.63 -8.51
CA GLN A 83 -10.27 14.92 -8.59
C GLN A 83 -10.50 15.65 -9.90
N MET A 84 -11.05 14.95 -10.89
CA MET A 84 -11.20 15.45 -12.25
C MET A 84 -12.49 16.24 -12.44
N SER A 85 -12.46 17.24 -13.32
CA SER A 85 -13.67 17.92 -13.79
C SER A 85 -14.52 16.98 -14.64
N LYS A 86 -15.82 17.28 -14.77
CA LYS A 86 -16.77 16.45 -15.54
C LYS A 86 -16.36 16.26 -17.02
N ASP A 87 -15.70 17.26 -17.59
CA ASP A 87 -15.18 17.25 -18.96
C ASP A 87 -13.77 16.63 -19.07
N SER A 88 -13.21 16.10 -17.98
CA SER A 88 -11.87 15.52 -17.90
C SER A 88 -10.68 16.43 -18.27
N ARG A 89 -10.91 17.73 -18.52
CA ARG A 89 -9.86 18.69 -18.94
C ARG A 89 -9.05 19.25 -17.79
N TRP A 90 -9.56 19.16 -16.57
CA TRP A 90 -8.93 19.71 -15.37
C TRP A 90 -8.91 18.69 -14.25
N ALA A 91 -7.94 18.81 -13.36
CA ALA A 91 -7.93 18.05 -12.12
C ALA A 91 -7.30 18.82 -10.96
N PHE A 92 -7.85 18.64 -9.77
CA PHE A 92 -7.09 18.84 -8.54
C PHE A 92 -6.15 17.65 -8.37
N HIS A 93 -4.85 17.89 -8.52
CA HIS A 93 -3.80 16.90 -8.36
C HIS A 93 -3.16 17.06 -6.98
N THR A 94 -3.28 16.04 -6.14
CA THR A 94 -2.55 15.92 -4.88
C THR A 94 -1.40 14.93 -5.06
N TYR A 95 -0.19 15.35 -4.73
CA TYR A 95 1.02 14.52 -4.79
C TYR A 95 1.74 14.53 -3.45
N SER A 96 2.23 13.37 -3.03
CA SER A 96 3.17 13.23 -1.91
C SER A 96 4.04 11.99 -2.11
N SER A 97 5.19 11.97 -1.44
CA SER A 97 6.02 10.77 -1.22
C SER A 97 6.14 10.51 0.28
N PHE A 98 6.76 9.39 0.67
CA PHE A 98 6.84 8.97 2.08
C PHE A 98 7.37 10.08 3.01
N ASP A 99 8.48 10.71 2.64
CA ASP A 99 9.16 11.74 3.45
C ASP A 99 8.76 13.18 3.11
N THR A 100 7.83 13.39 2.15
CA THR A 100 7.48 14.73 1.66
C THR A 100 5.99 15.02 1.81
N PRO A 101 5.61 16.00 2.65
CA PRO A 101 4.23 16.47 2.77
C PRO A 101 3.59 16.84 1.43
N PRO A 102 2.26 16.73 1.30
CA PRO A 102 1.59 16.82 0.02
C PRO A 102 1.67 18.20 -0.61
N ILE A 103 1.63 18.27 -1.94
CA ILE A 103 1.40 19.47 -2.73
C ILE A 103 0.10 19.27 -3.50
N ILE A 104 -0.72 20.33 -3.57
CA ILE A 104 -1.99 20.35 -4.31
C ILE A 104 -1.89 21.39 -5.42
N LYS A 105 -2.11 20.97 -6.66
CA LYS A 105 -2.11 21.82 -7.85
C LYS A 105 -3.39 21.63 -8.65
N LEU A 106 -3.85 22.69 -9.30
CA LEU A 106 -4.76 22.58 -10.42
C LEU A 106 -3.92 22.28 -11.67
N VAL A 107 -4.23 21.17 -12.34
CA VAL A 107 -3.56 20.76 -13.59
C VAL A 107 -4.57 20.72 -14.73
N ARG A 108 -4.11 21.06 -15.94
CA ARG A 108 -4.82 20.83 -17.19
C ARG A 108 -4.39 19.50 -17.79
N LEU A 109 -5.35 18.72 -18.27
CA LEU A 109 -5.17 17.41 -18.89
C LEU A 109 -5.50 17.50 -20.40
N PRO A 110 -4.89 16.64 -21.23
CA PRO A 110 -4.06 15.50 -20.86
C PRO A 110 -2.57 15.82 -20.59
N GLU A 111 -2.08 17.03 -20.88
CA GLU A 111 -0.65 17.34 -20.81
C GLU A 111 -0.08 17.39 -19.38
N HIS A 112 -0.93 17.24 -18.37
CA HIS A 112 -0.61 17.41 -16.94
C HIS A 112 0.09 18.76 -16.67
N LYS A 113 -0.34 19.81 -17.36
CA LYS A 113 0.24 21.15 -17.20
C LYS A 113 -0.26 21.77 -15.90
N ALA A 114 0.65 22.03 -14.95
CA ALA A 114 0.31 22.79 -13.76
C ALA A 114 -0.08 24.22 -14.14
N VAL A 115 -1.29 24.63 -13.74
CA VAL A 115 -1.84 25.97 -14.01
C VAL A 115 -1.78 26.83 -12.75
N ARG A 116 -2.04 26.23 -11.59
CA ARG A 116 -1.99 26.93 -10.30
C ARG A 116 -1.58 26.00 -9.18
N THR A 117 -0.74 26.48 -8.27
CA THR A 117 -0.52 25.82 -6.97
C THR A 117 -1.58 26.29 -6.00
N LEU A 118 -2.33 25.34 -5.42
CA LEU A 118 -3.41 25.62 -4.47
C LEU A 118 -2.90 25.54 -3.02
N ALA A 119 -2.06 24.54 -2.74
CA ALA A 119 -1.36 24.40 -1.47
C ALA A 119 0.00 23.75 -1.73
N ASP A 120 1.10 24.44 -1.40
CA ASP A 120 2.46 23.88 -1.49
C ASP A 120 2.95 23.28 -0.17
N ASN A 121 2.24 23.57 0.93
CA ASN A 121 2.61 23.22 2.29
C ASN A 121 4.07 23.59 2.61
N SER A 122 4.56 24.71 2.07
CA SER A 122 5.96 25.14 2.19
C SER A 122 6.43 25.24 3.64
N GLU A 123 5.62 25.83 4.53
CA GLU A 123 5.94 25.93 5.96
C GLU A 123 6.06 24.54 6.61
N LEU A 124 5.11 23.65 6.38
CA LEU A 124 5.16 22.28 6.89
C LEU A 124 6.38 21.54 6.35
N ARG A 125 6.64 21.64 5.03
CA ARG A 125 7.80 21.00 4.41
C ARG A 125 9.12 21.52 4.98
N ALA A 126 9.23 22.82 5.24
CA ALA A 126 10.39 23.40 5.90
C ALA A 126 10.57 22.83 7.32
N LYS A 127 9.49 22.75 8.11
CA LYS A 127 9.52 22.13 9.44
C LYS A 127 9.97 20.67 9.39
N ILE A 128 9.38 19.86 8.50
CA ILE A 128 9.74 18.44 8.34
C ILE A 128 11.19 18.27 7.87
N ASN A 129 11.68 19.12 6.98
CA ASN A 129 13.06 19.07 6.49
C ASN A 129 14.09 19.46 7.54
N ALA A 130 13.69 20.28 8.53
CA ALA A 130 14.56 20.68 9.64
C ALA A 130 14.61 19.64 10.78
N LEU A 131 13.74 18.63 10.76
CA LEU A 131 13.78 17.55 11.75
C LEU A 131 14.96 16.63 11.50
N ASP A 132 15.57 16.18 12.60
CA ASP A 132 16.63 15.19 12.56
C ASP A 132 16.09 13.84 12.10
N LYS A 133 16.45 13.43 10.87
CA LYS A 133 15.89 12.27 10.18
C LYS A 133 16.79 11.77 9.07
N ARG A 134 16.62 10.52 8.70
CA ARG A 134 17.17 9.95 7.45
C ARG A 134 16.07 9.75 6.41
N PRO A 135 16.43 9.73 5.11
CA PRO A 135 15.50 9.28 4.07
C PRO A 135 15.00 7.86 4.37
N THR A 136 13.71 7.62 4.17
CA THR A 136 13.11 6.30 4.30
C THR A 136 13.60 5.40 3.15
N GLU A 137 13.97 4.16 3.48
CA GLU A 137 14.43 3.18 2.51
C GLU A 137 13.31 2.18 2.20
N PHE A 138 12.87 2.13 0.94
CA PHE A 138 12.03 1.03 0.46
C PHE A 138 12.90 -0.16 0.07
N PHE A 139 12.43 -1.36 0.38
CA PHE A 139 13.11 -2.60 0.08
C PHE A 139 12.13 -3.68 -0.32
N ARG A 140 12.68 -4.79 -0.82
CA ARG A 140 11.97 -6.05 -0.93
C ARG A 140 12.69 -7.12 -0.14
N VAL A 141 11.92 -7.99 0.51
CA VAL A 141 12.40 -9.13 1.30
C VAL A 141 11.88 -10.42 0.70
N ASP A 142 12.81 -11.31 0.35
CA ASP A 142 12.50 -12.66 -0.12
C ASP A 142 12.25 -13.54 1.09
N ILE A 143 11.08 -14.17 1.14
CA ILE A 143 10.68 -15.07 2.24
C ILE A 143 10.70 -16.55 1.83
N GLY A 144 11.25 -16.87 0.66
CA GLY A 144 11.26 -18.22 0.09
C GLY A 144 10.14 -18.47 -0.91
N ASP A 145 10.24 -19.58 -1.64
CA ASP A 145 9.23 -20.07 -2.61
C ASP A 145 8.82 -19.04 -3.68
N GLY A 146 9.74 -18.14 -4.05
CA GLY A 146 9.50 -17.08 -5.02
C GLY A 146 8.62 -15.94 -4.51
N VAL A 147 8.36 -15.87 -3.19
CA VAL A 147 7.53 -14.81 -2.59
C VAL A 147 8.41 -13.65 -2.14
N LEU A 148 8.21 -12.51 -2.82
CA LEU A 148 8.92 -11.27 -2.55
C LEU A 148 7.95 -10.24 -1.94
N LEU A 149 8.19 -9.79 -0.71
CA LEU A 149 7.34 -8.82 -0.01
C LEU A 149 7.95 -7.42 -0.10
N ASP A 150 7.10 -6.41 -0.29
CA ASP A 150 7.52 -5.01 -0.29
C ASP A 150 7.61 -4.51 1.17
N GLY A 151 8.60 -3.67 1.48
CA GLY A 151 8.78 -3.09 2.80
C GLY A 151 9.40 -1.69 2.77
N TRP A 152 9.36 -1.01 3.90
CA TRP A 152 10.10 0.23 4.14
C TRP A 152 10.76 0.22 5.51
N CYS A 153 11.85 0.99 5.65
CA CYS A 153 12.59 1.17 6.89
C CYS A 153 12.89 2.65 7.13
N MET A 154 12.50 3.13 8.31
CA MET A 154 12.99 4.38 8.89
C MET A 154 14.09 4.04 9.90
N LYS A 155 15.23 4.73 9.80
CA LYS A 155 16.41 4.50 10.64
C LYS A 155 16.64 5.69 11.58
N PRO A 156 17.29 5.48 12.74
CA PRO A 156 17.76 6.57 13.59
C PRO A 156 18.60 7.58 12.80
N PRO A 157 18.57 8.88 13.17
CA PRO A 157 19.33 9.89 12.44
C PRO A 157 20.84 9.61 12.44
N GLU A 158 21.38 9.26 13.61
CA GLU A 158 22.77 8.85 13.83
C GLU A 158 22.97 7.33 13.63
N PHE A 159 22.28 6.74 12.64
CA PHE A 159 22.39 5.31 12.34
C PHE A 159 23.83 4.89 12.05
N ASN A 160 24.28 3.84 12.74
CA ASN A 160 25.56 3.16 12.53
C ASN A 160 25.29 1.65 12.37
N SER A 161 25.64 1.09 11.22
CA SER A 161 25.44 -0.33 10.91
C SER A 161 26.23 -1.32 11.77
N GLU A 162 27.21 -0.83 12.56
CA GLU A 162 27.99 -1.63 13.52
C GLU A 162 27.29 -1.78 14.88
N LYS A 163 26.20 -1.02 15.11
CA LYS A 163 25.38 -1.11 16.33
C LYS A 163 24.11 -1.90 16.09
N GLN A 164 23.56 -2.48 17.15
CA GLN A 164 22.26 -3.15 17.13
C GLN A 164 21.15 -2.26 17.70
N TYR A 165 20.02 -2.26 17.02
CA TYR A 165 18.86 -1.43 17.33
C TYR A 165 17.62 -2.28 17.57
N PRO A 166 16.74 -1.90 18.53
CA PRO A 166 15.43 -2.50 18.65
C PRO A 166 14.61 -2.19 17.40
N LEU A 167 13.80 -3.16 16.97
CA LEU A 167 12.95 -3.05 15.78
C LEU A 167 11.49 -2.97 16.20
N PHE A 168 10.78 -1.98 15.69
CA PHE A 168 9.34 -1.82 15.89
C PHE A 168 8.60 -1.87 14.56
N PHE A 169 7.88 -2.96 14.32
CA PHE A 169 7.09 -3.14 13.11
C PHE A 169 5.75 -2.40 13.19
N TYR A 170 5.41 -1.67 12.14
CA TYR A 170 4.05 -1.23 11.86
C TYR A 170 3.37 -2.19 10.88
N VAL A 171 2.22 -2.74 11.27
CA VAL A 171 1.49 -3.72 10.45
C VAL A 171 0.01 -3.34 10.31
N TYR A 172 -0.55 -3.67 9.15
CA TYR A 172 -1.99 -3.89 9.02
C TYR A 172 -2.27 -5.37 8.72
N GLY A 173 -1.65 -5.91 7.67
CA GLY A 173 -1.57 -7.35 7.40
C GLY A 173 -2.86 -8.05 6.97
N GLU A 174 -4.00 -7.36 7.03
CA GLU A 174 -5.30 -7.85 6.59
C GLU A 174 -5.77 -7.22 5.25
N PRO A 175 -6.78 -7.81 4.58
CA PRO A 175 -7.20 -7.40 3.23
C PRO A 175 -7.69 -5.95 3.06
N ALA A 176 -8.02 -5.25 4.15
CA ALA A 176 -8.55 -3.90 4.10
C ALA A 176 -7.49 -2.78 4.01
N GLY A 177 -6.19 -3.07 4.16
CA GLY A 177 -5.17 -2.03 4.21
C GLY A 177 -3.79 -2.50 3.77
N GLN A 178 -3.07 -1.60 3.11
CA GLN A 178 -1.64 -1.76 2.80
C GLN A 178 -0.87 -0.64 3.53
N THR A 179 0.27 -1.01 4.11
CA THR A 179 1.11 -0.11 4.92
C THR A 179 2.39 0.30 4.22
N VAL A 180 2.75 -0.38 3.12
CA VAL A 180 3.93 -0.07 2.32
C VAL A 180 3.52 0.76 1.12
N LEU A 181 3.36 2.07 1.35
CA LEU A 181 2.99 3.06 0.34
C LEU A 181 3.91 4.26 0.37
N ASP A 182 4.41 4.66 -0.79
CA ASP A 182 5.20 5.88 -0.97
C ASP A 182 4.27 7.09 -0.98
N ARG A 183 3.81 7.49 0.21
CA ARG A 183 2.91 8.62 0.46
C ARG A 183 3.17 9.21 1.83
N TRP A 184 2.88 10.49 1.99
CA TRP A 184 2.99 11.17 3.28
C TRP A 184 2.09 10.52 4.34
N GLY A 185 2.68 10.12 5.47
CA GLY A 185 2.00 9.40 6.55
C GLY A 185 1.34 10.27 7.61
N GLY A 186 1.47 11.60 7.53
CA GLY A 186 0.87 12.54 8.50
C GLY A 186 1.36 12.32 9.92
N GLU A 187 0.45 12.36 10.90
CA GLU A 187 0.76 12.17 12.32
C GLU A 187 1.43 10.83 12.62
N LYS A 188 1.06 9.76 11.89
CA LYS A 188 1.68 8.44 12.04
C LYS A 188 3.16 8.46 11.65
N TYR A 189 3.49 9.14 10.55
CA TYR A 189 4.88 9.35 10.14
C TYR A 189 5.64 10.12 11.22
N LEU A 190 5.04 11.16 11.81
CA LEU A 190 5.69 11.94 12.87
C LEU A 190 5.96 11.10 14.12
N TRP A 191 5.02 10.24 14.50
CA TRP A 191 5.21 9.33 15.62
C TRP A 191 6.31 8.30 15.34
N HIS A 192 6.34 7.71 14.14
CA HIS A 192 7.41 6.81 13.73
C HIS A 192 8.76 7.50 13.67
N LEU A 193 8.82 8.72 13.16
CA LEU A 193 10.03 9.54 13.16
C LEU A 193 10.53 9.78 14.59
N MET A 194 9.65 10.16 15.51
CA MET A 194 10.00 10.32 16.92
C MET A 194 10.60 9.04 17.51
N LEU A 195 10.04 7.87 17.21
CA LEU A 195 10.61 6.59 17.65
C LEU A 195 12.02 6.36 17.08
N THR A 196 12.27 6.73 15.81
CA THR A 196 13.63 6.63 15.27
C THR A 196 14.63 7.54 15.97
N GLN A 197 14.21 8.73 16.39
CA GLN A 197 15.02 9.65 17.19
C GLN A 197 15.30 9.10 18.61
N GLN A 198 14.47 8.18 19.10
CA GLN A 198 14.70 7.41 20.33
C GLN A 198 15.53 6.13 20.09
N GLY A 199 16.09 5.94 18.90
CA GLY A 199 16.98 4.82 18.58
C GLY A 199 16.28 3.54 18.12
N TYR A 200 15.01 3.59 17.70
CA TYR A 200 14.34 2.44 17.11
C TYR A 200 14.54 2.38 15.60
N LEU A 201 14.68 1.18 15.06
CA LEU A 201 14.30 0.93 13.66
C LEU A 201 12.78 0.85 13.62
N VAL A 202 12.15 1.54 12.67
CA VAL A 202 10.72 1.38 12.40
C VAL A 202 10.58 0.83 11.00
N MET A 203 9.91 -0.31 10.85
CA MET A 203 9.72 -0.96 9.55
C MET A 203 8.27 -1.35 9.31
N SER A 204 7.92 -1.55 8.06
CA SER A 204 6.68 -2.22 7.66
C SER A 204 6.95 -3.15 6.50
N VAL A 205 6.19 -4.25 6.44
CA VAL A 205 6.23 -5.24 5.36
C VAL A 205 4.78 -5.56 4.97
N ASP A 206 4.45 -5.47 3.69
CA ASP A 206 3.14 -5.87 3.17
C ASP A 206 3.17 -7.36 2.79
N ASN A 207 2.52 -8.19 3.59
CA ASN A 207 2.34 -9.62 3.32
C ASN A 207 1.31 -9.90 2.22
N ARG A 208 1.25 -11.17 1.77
CA ARG A 208 0.22 -11.65 0.86
C ARG A 208 -1.18 -11.46 1.44
N GLY A 209 -2.17 -11.19 0.59
CA GLY A 209 -3.56 -10.92 0.97
C GLY A 209 -3.90 -9.44 1.21
N THR A 210 -2.91 -8.57 1.35
CA THR A 210 -3.10 -7.11 1.38
C THR A 210 -3.72 -6.59 0.08
N PRO A 211 -4.38 -5.42 0.07
CA PRO A 211 -5.00 -4.86 -1.13
C PRO A 211 -3.99 -4.25 -2.12
N ALA A 212 -2.69 -4.54 -1.97
CA ALA A 212 -1.66 -4.12 -2.91
C ALA A 212 -2.02 -4.52 -4.35
N PRO A 213 -1.72 -3.68 -5.37
CA PRO A 213 -2.05 -3.93 -6.77
C PRO A 213 -1.09 -4.97 -7.38
N ARG A 214 -1.16 -6.21 -6.87
CA ARG A 214 -0.30 -7.36 -7.21
C ARG A 214 -1.10 -8.55 -7.76
N GLY A 215 -2.28 -8.28 -8.31
CA GLY A 215 -3.17 -9.25 -8.92
C GLY A 215 -4.09 -9.99 -7.95
N ARG A 216 -5.04 -10.71 -8.53
CA ARG A 216 -6.07 -11.50 -7.83
C ARG A 216 -5.45 -12.60 -6.97
N ALA A 217 -4.43 -13.28 -7.48
CA ALA A 217 -3.76 -14.37 -6.77
C ALA A 217 -3.14 -13.88 -5.46
N TRP A 218 -2.48 -12.72 -5.47
CA TRP A 218 -1.97 -12.06 -4.27
C TRP A 218 -3.07 -11.74 -3.26
N ARG A 219 -4.14 -11.08 -3.71
CA ARG A 219 -5.21 -10.63 -2.80
C ARG A 219 -6.05 -11.75 -2.22
N LYS A 220 -6.28 -12.83 -2.99
CA LYS A 220 -7.24 -13.89 -2.61
C LYS A 220 -6.62 -15.11 -1.97
N CYS A 221 -5.29 -15.23 -1.94
CA CYS A 221 -4.64 -16.37 -1.31
C CYS A 221 -4.96 -16.51 0.19
N ILE A 222 -5.42 -15.45 0.87
CA ILE A 222 -5.82 -15.47 2.28
C ILE A 222 -7.24 -15.98 2.54
N TYR A 223 -7.99 -16.37 1.50
CA TYR A 223 -9.36 -16.84 1.65
C TYR A 223 -9.41 -18.05 2.61
N ARG A 224 -10.30 -18.02 3.59
CA ARG A 224 -10.48 -18.97 4.70
C ARG A 224 -9.32 -19.07 5.69
N GLN A 225 -8.36 -18.15 5.63
CA GLN A 225 -7.16 -18.23 6.46
C GLN A 225 -6.66 -16.86 6.94
N ILE A 226 -7.58 -15.93 7.24
CA ILE A 226 -7.24 -14.65 7.90
C ILE A 226 -6.43 -14.94 9.16
N GLY A 227 -5.32 -14.21 9.32
CA GLY A 227 -4.41 -14.36 10.46
C GLY A 227 -3.42 -15.52 10.36
N ILE A 228 -3.62 -16.50 9.46
CA ILE A 228 -2.72 -17.65 9.31
C ILE A 228 -1.59 -17.33 8.33
N LEU A 229 -1.89 -17.24 7.04
CA LEU A 229 -0.87 -17.00 6.00
C LEU A 229 -0.13 -15.68 6.22
N ALA A 230 -0.89 -14.63 6.55
CA ALA A 230 -0.36 -13.29 6.76
C ALA A 230 0.65 -13.23 7.93
N SER A 231 0.39 -13.93 9.04
CA SER A 231 1.32 -13.94 10.17
C SER A 231 2.57 -14.79 9.88
N ALA A 232 2.42 -15.88 9.12
CA ALA A 232 3.55 -16.67 8.63
C ALA A 232 4.47 -15.86 7.71
N ASP A 233 3.90 -15.08 6.78
CA ASP A 233 4.64 -14.16 5.92
C ASP A 233 5.40 -13.10 6.74
N GLN A 234 4.75 -12.50 7.76
CA GLN A 234 5.39 -11.54 8.65
C GLN A 234 6.58 -12.18 9.39
N ALA A 235 6.39 -13.35 9.99
CA ALA A 235 7.44 -14.07 10.70
C ALA A 235 8.62 -14.45 9.78
N ALA A 236 8.34 -14.98 8.60
CA ALA A 236 9.36 -15.30 7.60
C ALA A 236 10.14 -14.05 7.16
N SER A 237 9.42 -12.93 6.94
CA SER A 237 10.03 -11.64 6.63
C SER A 237 10.95 -11.15 7.76
N THR A 238 10.53 -11.29 9.01
CA THR A 238 11.33 -10.92 10.18
C THR A 238 12.61 -11.75 10.26
N ARG A 239 12.54 -13.07 10.05
CA ARG A 239 13.73 -13.94 10.01
C ARG A 239 14.70 -13.53 8.88
N ALA A 240 14.17 -13.25 7.68
CA ALA A 240 14.96 -12.81 6.55
C ALA A 240 15.60 -11.42 6.80
N ILE A 241 14.88 -10.51 7.45
CA ILE A 241 15.35 -9.18 7.86
C ILE A 241 16.52 -9.29 8.85
N ILE A 242 16.38 -10.08 9.92
CA ILE A 242 17.44 -10.30 10.91
C ILE A 242 18.69 -10.87 10.23
N LYS A 243 18.51 -11.85 9.34
CA LYS A 243 19.62 -12.45 8.59
C LYS A 243 20.33 -11.45 7.67
N ARG A 244 19.56 -10.58 7.01
CA ARG A 244 20.08 -9.60 6.04
C ARG A 244 20.75 -8.40 6.69
N TRP A 245 20.27 -7.98 7.86
CA TRP A 245 20.67 -6.74 8.51
C TRP A 245 21.11 -7.00 9.96
N PRO A 246 22.43 -7.18 10.21
CA PRO A 246 22.95 -7.54 11.54
C PRO A 246 22.75 -6.46 12.60
N TYR A 247 22.43 -5.23 12.18
CA TYR A 247 22.08 -4.12 13.06
C TYR A 247 20.65 -4.20 13.62
N VAL A 248 19.83 -5.18 13.20
CA VAL A 248 18.55 -5.50 13.84
C VAL A 248 18.82 -6.38 15.05
N ASP A 249 18.38 -5.95 16.24
CA ASP A 249 18.48 -6.76 17.46
C ASP A 249 17.33 -7.79 17.53
N PRO A 250 17.60 -9.10 17.40
CA PRO A 250 16.57 -10.12 17.43
C PRO A 250 15.89 -10.27 18.80
N ALA A 251 16.52 -9.84 19.89
CA ALA A 251 15.95 -9.92 21.24
C ALA A 251 15.00 -8.75 21.56
N ARG A 252 14.92 -7.73 20.68
CA ARG A 252 14.13 -6.51 20.91
C ARG A 252 13.29 -6.16 19.68
N ILE A 253 12.40 -7.08 19.31
CA ILE A 253 11.44 -6.88 18.22
C ILE A 253 10.04 -6.71 18.78
N GLY A 254 9.45 -5.55 18.53
CA GLY A 254 8.05 -5.25 18.81
C GLY A 254 7.23 -5.08 17.53
N ILE A 255 5.92 -5.17 17.65
CA ILE A 255 4.97 -4.96 16.55
C ILE A 255 3.75 -4.18 17.01
N TRP A 256 3.19 -3.35 16.15
CA TRP A 256 1.94 -2.64 16.43
C TRP A 256 1.06 -2.46 15.21
N GLY A 257 -0.24 -2.35 15.48
CA GLY A 257 -1.24 -2.05 14.46
C GLY A 257 -2.60 -1.73 15.05
N TRP A 258 -3.48 -1.22 14.19
CA TRP A 258 -4.85 -0.82 14.53
C TRP A 258 -5.85 -1.64 13.72
N SER A 259 -6.99 -2.02 14.32
CA SER A 259 -8.03 -2.83 13.65
C SER A 259 -7.45 -4.17 13.21
N GLY A 260 -7.50 -4.52 11.92
CA GLY A 260 -6.82 -5.72 11.39
C GLY A 260 -5.32 -5.78 11.73
N GLY A 261 -4.65 -4.62 11.83
CA GLY A 261 -3.27 -4.55 12.32
C GLY A 261 -3.11 -4.90 13.80
N GLY A 262 -4.13 -4.62 14.61
CA GLY A 262 -4.18 -5.05 16.00
C GLY A 262 -4.32 -6.56 16.10
N SER A 263 -5.23 -7.15 15.31
CA SER A 263 -5.39 -8.61 15.18
C SER A 263 -4.08 -9.26 14.71
N MET A 264 -3.38 -8.64 13.75
CA MET A 264 -2.09 -9.11 13.25
C MET A 264 -0.98 -9.01 14.30
N SER A 265 -0.99 -7.96 15.13
CA SER A 265 -0.03 -7.81 16.24
C SER A 265 -0.20 -8.93 17.27
N LEU A 266 -1.44 -9.34 17.56
CA LEU A 266 -1.72 -10.50 18.42
C LEU A 266 -1.33 -11.83 17.75
N ASN A 267 -1.62 -12.00 16.47
CA ASN A 267 -1.20 -13.20 15.73
C ASN A 267 0.33 -13.33 15.72
N ALA A 268 1.06 -12.24 15.54
CA ALA A 268 2.52 -12.23 15.56
C ALA A 268 3.07 -12.69 16.91
N ILE A 269 2.67 -12.05 18.02
CA ILE A 269 3.21 -12.38 19.35
C ILE A 269 2.79 -13.76 19.86
N PHE A 270 1.57 -14.22 19.57
CA PHE A 270 1.11 -15.51 20.08
C PHE A 270 1.56 -16.70 19.22
N ARG A 271 1.67 -16.55 17.90
CA ARG A 271 2.11 -17.63 17.01
C ARG A 271 3.62 -17.72 16.85
N TYR A 272 4.32 -16.59 17.02
CA TYR A 272 5.77 -16.48 16.85
C TYR A 272 6.44 -15.77 18.04
N PRO A 273 6.25 -16.26 19.27
CA PRO A 273 6.83 -15.65 20.47
C PRO A 273 8.36 -15.71 20.51
N ASP A 274 8.98 -16.54 19.67
CA ASP A 274 10.44 -16.58 19.47
C ASP A 274 10.97 -15.36 18.70
N LEU A 275 10.09 -14.64 18.00
CA LEU A 275 10.45 -13.44 17.23
C LEU A 275 9.97 -12.15 17.91
N TYR A 276 8.71 -12.08 18.33
CA TYR A 276 8.10 -10.84 18.80
C TYR A 276 7.98 -10.83 20.33
N HIS A 277 8.55 -9.80 20.95
CA HIS A 277 8.66 -9.69 22.41
C HIS A 277 7.67 -8.68 23.01
N THR A 278 7.13 -7.77 22.17
CA THR A 278 6.12 -6.79 22.56
C THR A 278 5.12 -6.59 21.42
N ALA A 279 3.81 -6.56 21.75
CA ALA A 279 2.77 -6.25 20.78
C ALA A 279 1.85 -5.13 21.30
N MET A 280 1.62 -4.13 20.47
CA MET A 280 0.63 -3.07 20.71
C MET A 280 -0.56 -3.27 19.77
N ALA A 281 -1.60 -3.93 20.28
CA ALA A 281 -2.81 -4.25 19.53
C ALA A 281 -3.94 -3.27 19.84
N ILE A 282 -4.29 -2.40 18.89
CA ILE A 282 -5.31 -1.37 19.10
C ILE A 282 -6.59 -1.73 18.34
N ALA A 283 -7.74 -1.75 19.04
CA ALA A 283 -9.06 -2.04 18.46
C ALA A 283 -9.10 -3.32 17.60
N PHE A 284 -8.43 -4.38 18.06
CA PHE A 284 -8.32 -5.65 17.35
C PHE A 284 -9.65 -6.43 17.34
N ILE A 285 -9.75 -7.37 16.40
CA ILE A 285 -10.85 -8.32 16.35
C ILE A 285 -10.43 -9.54 17.16
N SER A 286 -11.01 -9.72 18.36
CA SER A 286 -10.67 -10.82 19.27
C SER A 286 -11.24 -12.17 18.83
N ASN A 287 -12.38 -12.14 18.15
CA ASN A 287 -13.05 -13.30 17.58
C ASN A 287 -13.74 -12.87 16.28
N GLN A 288 -13.50 -13.62 15.20
CA GLN A 288 -14.03 -13.30 13.87
C GLN A 288 -15.57 -13.35 13.84
N ARG A 289 -16.21 -14.20 14.66
CA ARG A 289 -17.67 -14.34 14.77
C ARG A 289 -18.37 -13.10 15.33
N PHE A 290 -17.64 -12.20 15.99
CA PHE A 290 -18.19 -10.95 16.54
C PHE A 290 -18.09 -9.77 15.56
N TYR A 291 -17.57 -10.00 14.36
CA TYR A 291 -17.46 -8.98 13.33
C TYR A 291 -18.59 -9.10 12.30
N ASP A 292 -18.78 -8.07 11.48
CA ASP A 292 -19.89 -8.04 10.53
C ASP A 292 -19.78 -9.12 9.43
N THR A 293 -20.94 -9.55 8.93
CA THR A 293 -21.07 -10.57 7.90
C THR A 293 -20.41 -10.17 6.58
N ILE A 294 -20.49 -8.89 6.20
CA ILE A 294 -19.98 -8.38 4.91
C ILE A 294 -18.47 -8.59 4.78
N TYR A 295 -17.74 -8.41 5.88
CA TYR A 295 -16.32 -8.68 5.95
C TYR A 295 -16.03 -10.17 6.13
N GLN A 296 -16.66 -10.81 7.11
CA GLN A 296 -16.31 -12.18 7.49
C GLN A 296 -16.65 -13.19 6.39
N GLU A 297 -17.87 -13.17 5.86
CA GLU A 297 -18.29 -14.14 4.86
C GLU A 297 -17.47 -13.99 3.56
N ARG A 298 -17.05 -12.77 3.25
CA ARG A 298 -16.22 -12.48 2.06
C ARG A 298 -14.85 -13.13 2.12
N TYR A 299 -14.22 -13.16 3.29
CA TYR A 299 -12.83 -13.61 3.42
C TYR A 299 -12.70 -14.97 4.11
N MET A 300 -13.63 -15.35 4.97
CA MET A 300 -13.63 -16.60 5.72
C MET A 300 -14.72 -17.59 5.27
N GLY A 301 -15.66 -17.16 4.41
CA GLY A 301 -16.82 -17.99 4.07
C GLY A 301 -17.87 -18.02 5.17
N LEU A 302 -18.89 -18.85 5.00
CA LEU A 302 -19.88 -19.08 6.06
C LEU A 302 -19.23 -19.86 7.21
N PRO A 303 -19.65 -19.64 8.48
CA PRO A 303 -19.11 -20.38 9.62
C PRO A 303 -19.13 -21.90 9.44
N ASP A 304 -20.20 -22.46 8.88
CA ASP A 304 -20.36 -23.89 8.64
C ASP A 304 -19.44 -24.43 7.52
N ASP A 305 -18.97 -23.55 6.62
CA ASP A 305 -18.08 -23.92 5.52
C ASP A 305 -16.59 -23.86 5.91
N ASN A 306 -16.27 -23.26 7.05
CA ASN A 306 -14.91 -22.98 7.51
C ASN A 306 -14.84 -22.98 9.04
N GLU A 307 -15.00 -24.17 9.62
CA GLU A 307 -14.89 -24.39 11.06
C GLU A 307 -13.48 -24.02 11.58
N GLU A 308 -13.43 -23.45 12.79
CA GLU A 308 -12.20 -22.97 13.45
C GLU A 308 -11.27 -24.09 13.96
#